data_AF-A0A2T1E2E6-F1
#
_entry.id   AF-A0A2T1E2E6-F1
#
_cell.length_a   1.000
_cell.length_b   1.000
_cell.length_c   1.000
_cell.angle_alpha   90.00
_cell.angle_beta   90.00
_cell.angle_gamma   90.00
#
_symmetry.space_group_name_H-M   'P 1'
#
loop_
_entity.id
_entity.type
_entity.pdbx_description
1 polymer ?
#
loop_
_entity_poly.entity_id
_entity_poly.type
_entity_poly.pdbx_seq_one_letter_code
_entity_poly.pdbx_strand_id
1 'polypeptide(L)'
;MQRHEQDLQAAKQATAAEERLLSTLEQIEILHEVIETLNLGLRYKEQQLQELEQELIDTNQELWTTFSLEQISLAQAKALARTIWQTNKSTSDSLAELIGAIYGSAVDLE
;
A
#
# COMPACT_ATOMS: atom_id res chain seq x y z
N MET A 1 44.78 -54.16 -29.20
CA MET A 1 43.31 -54.02 -29.15
C MET A 1 42.86 -53.27 -27.91
N GLN A 2 43.16 -53.73 -26.68
CA GLN A 2 42.74 -53.09 -25.42
C GLN A 2 43.05 -51.58 -25.28
N ARG A 3 44.21 -51.11 -25.73
CA ARG A 3 44.60 -49.69 -25.59
C ARG A 3 43.72 -48.76 -26.44
N HIS A 4 43.36 -49.19 -27.64
CA HIS A 4 42.50 -48.43 -28.54
C HIS A 4 41.05 -48.37 -28.04
N GLU A 5 40.57 -49.44 -27.40
CA GLU A 5 39.26 -49.46 -26.74
C GLU A 5 39.22 -48.54 -25.51
N GLN A 6 40.29 -48.50 -24.72
CA GLN A 6 40.43 -47.57 -23.59
C GLN A 6 40.46 -46.11 -24.05
N ASP A 7 41.22 -45.79 -25.09
CA ASP A 7 41.30 -44.43 -25.64
C ASP A 7 39.94 -43.98 -26.21
N LEU A 8 39.23 -44.87 -26.90
CA LEU A 8 37.89 -44.59 -27.41
C LEU A 8 36.86 -44.38 -26.29
N GLN A 9 36.98 -45.13 -25.19
CA GLN A 9 36.11 -44.98 -24.03
C GLN A 9 36.38 -43.68 -23.26
N ALA A 10 37.65 -43.30 -23.11
CA ALA A 10 38.04 -42.02 -22.50
C ALA A 10 37.53 -40.82 -23.32
N ALA A 11 37.64 -40.89 -24.65
CA ALA A 11 37.11 -39.85 -25.54
C ALA A 11 35.59 -39.70 -25.40
N LYS A 12 34.83 -40.81 -25.38
CA LYS A 12 33.37 -40.79 -25.18
C LYS A 12 32.96 -40.19 -23.84
N GLN A 13 33.72 -40.49 -22.78
CA GLN A 13 33.46 -39.91 -21.46
C GLN A 13 33.77 -38.41 -21.41
N ALA A 14 34.83 -37.97 -22.08
CA ALA A 14 35.17 -36.55 -22.19
C ALA A 14 34.07 -35.77 -22.93
N THR A 15 33.59 -36.28 -24.07
CA THR A 15 32.49 -35.65 -24.83
C THR A 15 31.20 -35.58 -24.00
N ALA A 16 30.84 -36.67 -23.31
CA ALA A 16 29.66 -36.67 -22.44
C ALA A 16 29.78 -35.71 -21.24
N ALA A 17 30.98 -35.49 -20.73
CA ALA A 17 31.23 -34.51 -19.67
C ALA A 17 31.13 -33.07 -20.19
N GLU A 18 31.62 -32.81 -21.41
CA GLU A 18 31.52 -31.51 -22.08
C GLU A 18 30.06 -31.13 -22.39
N GLU A 19 29.26 -32.08 -22.91
CA GLU A 19 27.83 -31.88 -23.14
C GLU A 19 27.06 -31.56 -21.84
N ARG A 20 27.40 -32.24 -20.73
CA ARG A 20 26.82 -31.94 -19.42
C ARG A 20 27.22 -30.57 -18.90
N LEU A 21 28.48 -30.18 -19.10
CA LEU A 21 28.96 -28.86 -18.70
C LEU A 21 28.24 -27.75 -19.47
N LEU A 22 28.09 -27.92 -20.79
CA LEU A 22 27.35 -26.98 -21.62
C LEU A 22 25.89 -26.85 -21.16
N SER A 23 25.20 -27.98 -20.96
CA SER A 23 23.81 -27.97 -20.46
C SER A 23 23.68 -27.31 -19.08
N THR A 24 24.69 -27.48 -18.22
CA THR A 24 24.70 -26.84 -16.88
C THR A 24 24.88 -25.33 -17.01
N LEU A 25 25.75 -24.87 -17.93
CA LEU A 25 25.95 -23.44 -18.19
C LEU A 25 24.69 -22.78 -18.74
N GLU A 26 23.99 -23.43 -19.68
CA GLU A 26 22.71 -22.96 -20.20
C GLU A 26 21.66 -22.82 -19.08
N GLN A 27 21.58 -23.80 -18.17
CA GLN A 27 20.68 -23.73 -17.02
C GLN A 27 21.03 -22.57 -16.07
N ILE A 28 22.33 -22.32 -15.84
CA ILE A 28 22.77 -21.19 -15.01
C ILE A 28 22.37 -19.86 -15.65
N GLU A 29 22.52 -19.72 -16.97
CA GLU A 29 22.13 -18.51 -17.69
C GLU A 29 20.62 -18.25 -17.59
N ILE A 30 19.80 -19.28 -17.80
CA ILE A 30 18.34 -19.18 -17.64
C ILE A 30 17.98 -18.78 -16.20
N LEU A 31 18.63 -19.39 -15.20
CA LEU A 31 18.37 -19.07 -13.80
C LEU A 31 18.77 -17.62 -13.47
N HIS A 32 19.86 -17.11 -14.03
CA HIS A 32 20.22 -15.71 -13.88
C HIS A 32 19.17 -14.77 -14.46
N GLU A 33 18.69 -15.04 -15.68
CA GLU A 33 17.64 -14.21 -16.31
C GLU A 33 16.35 -14.21 -15.49
N VAL A 34 15.97 -15.37 -14.93
CA VAL A 34 14.81 -15.48 -14.02
C VAL A 34 15.02 -14.66 -12.75
N ILE A 35 16.20 -14.74 -12.13
CA ILE A 35 16.52 -13.97 -10.91
C ILE A 35 16.48 -12.47 -11.20
N GLU A 36 17.06 -12.01 -12.32
CA GLU A 36 17.04 -10.60 -12.71
C GLU A 36 15.61 -10.09 -12.93
N THR A 37 14.78 -10.88 -13.62
CA THR A 37 13.38 -10.55 -13.86
C THR A 37 12.59 -10.46 -12.54
N LEU A 38 12.78 -11.42 -11.64
CA LEU A 38 12.13 -11.41 -10.32
C LEU A 38 12.59 -10.22 -9.48
N ASN A 39 13.87 -9.89 -9.49
CA ASN A 39 14.41 -8.72 -8.78
C ASN A 39 13.81 -7.41 -9.30
N LEU A 40 13.66 -7.27 -10.63
CA LEU A 40 13.01 -6.11 -11.22
C LEU A 40 11.54 -6.02 -10.80
N GLY A 41 10.82 -7.15 -10.83
CA GLY A 41 9.43 -7.23 -10.40
C GLY A 41 9.26 -6.87 -8.92
N LEU A 42 10.18 -7.34 -8.06
CA LEU A 42 10.18 -7.03 -6.63
C LEU A 42 10.38 -5.54 -6.38
N ARG A 43 11.36 -4.90 -7.03
CA ARG A 43 11.59 -3.45 -6.92
C ARG A 43 10.37 -2.64 -7.36
N TYR A 44 9.73 -3.06 -8.45
CA TYR A 44 8.51 -2.40 -8.92
C TYR A 44 7.39 -2.50 -7.87
N LYS A 45 7.21 -3.67 -7.24
CA LYS A 45 6.22 -3.85 -6.17
C LYS A 45 6.53 -3.06 -4.92
N GLU A 46 7.79 -2.96 -4.53
CA GLU A 46 8.23 -2.10 -3.42
C GLU A 46 7.90 -0.64 -3.70
N GLN A 47 8.15 -0.15 -4.91
CA GLN A 47 7.80 1.21 -5.30
C GLN A 47 6.28 1.46 -5.22
N GLN A 48 5.46 0.55 -5.77
CA GLN A 48 4.00 0.66 -5.69
C GLN A 48 3.49 0.72 -4.24
N LEU A 49 4.14 -0.03 -3.35
CA LEU A 49 3.77 -0.06 -1.93
C LEU A 49 4.11 1.28 -1.26
N GLN A 50 5.28 1.86 -1.54
CA GLN A 50 5.67 3.17 -1.03
C GLN A 50 4.73 4.29 -1.51
N GLU A 51 4.32 4.25 -2.78
CA GLU A 51 3.36 5.20 -3.34
C GLU A 51 2.00 5.11 -2.61
N LEU A 52 1.52 3.89 -2.38
CA LEU A 52 0.25 3.66 -1.68
C LEU A 52 0.32 4.06 -0.20
N GLU A 53 1.43 3.77 0.48
CA GLU A 53 1.64 4.21 1.87
C GLU A 53 1.59 5.73 1.99
N GLN A 54 2.23 6.44 1.05
CA GLN A 54 2.19 7.90 1.04
C GLN A 54 0.78 8.43 0.78
N GLU A 55 0.07 7.89 -0.22
CA GLU A 55 -1.32 8.28 -0.50
C GLU A 55 -2.23 8.05 0.71
N LEU A 56 -2.04 6.95 1.43
CA LEU A 56 -2.80 6.65 2.64
C LEU A 56 -2.51 7.65 3.77
N ILE A 57 -1.23 8.02 3.95
CA ILE A 57 -0.83 9.05 4.93
C ILE A 57 -1.50 10.38 4.59
N ASP A 58 -1.41 10.80 3.33
CA ASP A 58 -1.93 12.09 2.86
C ASP A 58 -3.47 12.13 3.01
N THR A 59 -4.15 11.06 2.58
CA THR A 59 -5.61 10.94 2.69
C THR A 59 -6.06 10.95 4.16
N ASN A 60 -5.36 10.22 5.03
CA ASN A 60 -5.68 10.22 6.46
C ASN A 60 -5.48 11.60 7.09
N GLN A 61 -4.42 12.31 6.68
CA GLN A 61 -4.18 13.67 7.15
C GLN A 61 -5.28 14.63 6.66
N GLU A 62 -5.69 14.53 5.40
CA GLU A 62 -6.79 15.32 4.84
C GLU A 62 -8.11 15.04 5.55
N LEU A 63 -8.44 13.77 5.81
CA LEU A 63 -9.61 13.38 6.59
C LEU A 63 -9.54 13.97 8.00
N TRP A 64 -8.40 13.83 8.69
CA TRP A 64 -8.25 14.37 10.03
C TRP A 64 -8.40 15.89 10.05
N THR A 65 -7.80 16.60 9.09
CA THR A 65 -7.95 18.05 8.95
C THR A 65 -9.42 18.43 8.70
N THR A 66 -10.10 17.74 7.79
CA THR A 66 -11.52 17.99 7.49
C THR A 66 -12.40 17.78 8.72
N PHE A 67 -12.21 16.67 9.45
CA PHE A 67 -13.02 16.38 10.64
C PHE A 67 -12.64 17.21 11.88
N SER A 68 -11.40 17.69 11.98
CA SER A 68 -10.93 18.43 13.16
C SER A 68 -11.17 19.94 13.06
N LEU A 69 -11.31 20.50 11.87
CA LEU A 69 -11.50 21.95 11.67
C LEU A 69 -12.87 22.45 12.14
N GLU A 70 -13.87 21.57 12.25
CA GLU A 70 -15.27 21.96 12.49
C GLU A 70 -15.83 21.55 13.85
N GLN A 71 -15.08 20.82 14.68
CA GLN A 71 -15.59 20.34 15.96
C GLN A 71 -15.33 21.33 17.09
N ILE A 72 -16.41 21.95 17.58
CA ILE A 72 -16.38 22.67 18.85
C ILE A 72 -16.18 21.66 20.00
N SER A 73 -15.36 22.02 20.99
CA SER A 73 -15.19 21.20 22.19
C SER A 73 -16.52 21.01 22.94
N LEU A 74 -16.64 19.95 23.74
CA LEU A 74 -17.81 19.72 24.59
C LEU A 74 -18.10 20.92 25.52
N ALA A 75 -17.08 21.63 25.98
CA ALA A 75 -17.24 22.83 26.79
C ALA A 75 -17.87 23.98 25.99
N GLN A 76 -17.41 24.20 24.76
CA GLN A 76 -18.00 25.18 23.83
C GLN A 76 -19.42 24.78 23.43
N ALA A 77 -19.67 23.50 23.14
CA ALA A 77 -21.01 22.99 22.84
C ALA A 77 -21.97 23.21 24.02
N LYS A 78 -21.53 22.97 25.26
CA LYS A 78 -22.33 23.25 26.48
C LYS A 78 -22.59 24.73 26.67
N ALA A 79 -21.61 25.59 26.42
CA ALA A 79 -21.78 27.04 26.51
C ALA A 79 -22.77 27.54 25.45
N LEU A 80 -22.62 27.07 24.22
CA LEU A 80 -23.51 27.38 23.10
C LEU A 80 -24.95 26.92 23.38
N ALA A 81 -25.13 25.68 23.84
CA ALA A 81 -26.45 25.16 24.19
C ALA A 81 -27.15 26.04 25.25
N ARG A 82 -26.43 26.51 26.27
CA ARG A 82 -26.98 27.44 27.28
C ARG A 82 -27.41 28.76 26.66
N THR A 83 -26.60 29.32 25.75
CA THR A 83 -26.93 30.56 25.04
C THR A 83 -28.16 30.38 24.16
N ILE A 84 -28.24 29.30 23.38
CA ILE A 84 -29.39 28.97 22.53
C ILE A 84 -30.65 28.78 23.40
N TRP A 85 -30.57 28.08 24.53
CA TRP A 85 -31.70 27.90 25.46
C TRP A 85 -32.27 29.20 26.04
N GLN A 86 -31.50 30.28 26.05
CA GLN A 86 -31.95 31.59 26.50
C GLN A 86 -32.63 32.40 25.38
N THR A 87 -32.62 31.91 24.15
CA THR A 87 -33.30 32.55 23.02
C THR A 87 -34.77 32.12 22.93
N ASN A 88 -35.64 32.98 22.40
CA ASN A 88 -37.05 32.67 22.14
C ASN A 88 -37.26 31.80 20.86
N LYS A 89 -36.24 31.07 20.41
CA LYS A 89 -36.32 30.21 19.23
C LYS A 89 -37.17 28.97 19.52
N SER A 90 -37.72 28.35 18.47
CA SER A 90 -38.40 27.07 18.64
C SER A 90 -37.39 25.99 19.05
N THR A 91 -37.88 24.89 19.63
CA THR A 91 -37.02 23.75 19.97
C THR A 91 -36.35 23.16 18.73
N SER A 92 -37.04 23.14 17.58
CA SER A 92 -36.47 22.68 16.31
C SER A 92 -35.31 23.56 15.87
N ASP A 93 -35.52 24.88 15.79
CA ASP A 93 -34.47 25.84 15.36
C ASP A 93 -33.25 25.80 16.30
N SER A 94 -33.50 25.65 17.60
CA SER A 94 -32.46 25.56 18.62
C SER A 94 -31.61 24.29 18.46
N LEU A 95 -32.24 23.17 18.12
CA LEU A 95 -31.56 21.89 17.86
C LEU A 95 -30.80 21.94 16.53
N ALA A 96 -31.40 22.49 15.48
CA ALA A 96 -30.77 22.69 14.18
C ALA A 96 -29.48 23.53 14.30
N GLU A 97 -29.54 24.63 15.04
CA GLU A 97 -28.39 25.51 15.30
C GLU A 97 -27.31 24.81 16.13
N LEU A 98 -27.69 24.07 17.18
CA LEU A 98 -26.72 23.35 18.02
C LEU A 98 -26.05 22.21 17.26
N ILE A 99 -26.81 21.40 16.52
CA ILE A 99 -26.29 20.30 15.71
C ILE A 99 -25.39 20.88 14.63
N GLY A 100 -25.82 21.94 13.94
CA GLY A 100 -25.01 22.52 12.88
C GLY A 100 -23.71 23.15 13.37
N ALA A 101 -23.69 23.69 14.59
CA ALA A 101 -22.46 24.17 15.21
C ALA A 101 -21.54 23.02 15.69
N ILE A 102 -22.07 21.84 16.04
CA ILE A 102 -21.28 20.67 16.45
C ILE A 102 -20.65 19.96 15.25
N TYR A 103 -21.40 19.87 14.15
CA TYR A 103 -21.01 19.13 12.94
C TYR A 103 -20.54 20.03 11.79
N GLY A 104 -20.36 21.34 12.04
CA GLY A 104 -19.89 22.31 11.04
C GLY A 104 -20.80 22.54 9.84
N SER A 105 -22.00 21.97 9.82
CA SER A 105 -22.88 21.92 8.65
C SER A 105 -24.28 22.41 9.00
N ALA A 106 -24.89 23.23 8.14
CA ALA A 106 -26.27 23.66 8.37
C ALA A 106 -27.21 22.45 8.33
N VAL A 107 -28.04 22.30 9.36
CA VAL A 107 -29.03 21.22 9.46
C VAL A 107 -30.42 21.83 9.46
N ASP A 108 -31.31 21.28 8.64
CA ASP A 108 -32.74 21.58 8.67
C ASP A 108 -33.46 20.39 9.33
N LEU A 109 -34.29 20.68 10.32
CA LEU A 109 -35.07 19.69 11.04
C LEU A 109 -36.54 19.89 10.63
N GLU A 110 -36.89 19.34 9.47
CA GLU A 110 -38.27 19.28 8.96
C GLU A 110 -39.23 18.59 9.95
#